data_AF-A0A1F3Y0K4-F1
#
_entry.id   AF-A0A1F3Y0K4-F1
#
_cell.length_a   1.000
_cell.length_b   1.000
_cell.length_c   1.000
_cell.angle_alpha   90.00
_cell.angle_beta   90.00
_cell.angle_gamma   90.00
#
_symmetry.space_group_name_H-M   'P 1'
#
loop_
_entity.id
_entity.type
_entity.pdbx_description
1 polymer ?
#
loop_
_entity_poly.entity_id
_entity_poly.type
_entity_poly.pdbx_seq_one_letter_code
_entity_poly.pdbx_strand_id
1 'polypeptide(L)'
;MRLWVDKKTVQPVQQFFYDSKGTQIKKCLYGSVRAFGAVTRPAHLVMENVLTGQRSELKILDFKTGQKIKDSRFVVDNLGK
;
A
#
# COMPACT_ATOMS: atom_id res chain seq x y z
N MET A 1 3.17 -12.56 -7.68
CA MET A 1 2.13 -11.71 -7.05
C MET A 1 0.95 -11.58 -7.98
N ARG A 2 -0.29 -11.53 -7.46
CA ARG A 2 -1.51 -11.28 -8.26
C ARG A 2 -2.25 -10.07 -7.71
N LEU A 3 -2.61 -9.11 -8.56
CA LEU A 3 -3.30 -7.88 -8.17
C LEU A 3 -4.65 -7.81 -8.89
N TRP A 4 -5.70 -7.54 -8.13
CA TRP A 4 -7.03 -7.24 -8.61
C TRP A 4 -7.23 -5.74 -8.63
N VAL A 5 -7.64 -5.22 -9.78
CA VAL A 5 -7.85 -3.80 -10.03
C VAL A 5 -9.30 -3.59 -10.44
N ASP A 6 -9.95 -2.61 -9.84
CA ASP A 6 -11.28 -2.19 -10.25
C ASP A 6 -11.22 -1.58 -11.65
N LYS A 7 -12.01 -2.10 -12.59
CA LYS A 7 -11.92 -1.72 -14.01
C LYS A 7 -12.38 -0.28 -14.28
N LYS A 8 -13.17 0.32 -13.39
CA LYS A 8 -13.74 1.66 -13.58
C LYS A 8 -12.79 2.74 -13.04
N THR A 9 -12.28 2.52 -11.84
CA THR A 9 -11.48 3.48 -11.08
C THR A 9 -9.98 3.26 -11.23
N VAL A 10 -9.59 2.10 -11.77
CA VAL A 10 -8.20 1.63 -11.90
C VAL A 10 -7.50 1.54 -10.53
N GLN A 11 -8.26 1.45 -9.44
CA GLN A 11 -7.73 1.33 -8.09
C GLN A 11 -7.50 -0.15 -7.75
N PRO A 12 -6.45 -0.48 -6.98
CA PRO A 12 -6.27 -1.82 -6.46
C PRO A 12 -7.40 -2.13 -5.45
N VAL A 13 -7.89 -3.36 -5.49
CA VAL A 13 -8.96 -3.85 -4.59
C VAL A 13 -8.40 -4.94 -3.67
N GLN A 14 -7.60 -5.84 -4.25
CA GLN A 14 -7.03 -6.96 -3.51
C GLN A 14 -5.71 -7.42 -4.13
N GLN A 15 -4.77 -7.87 -3.31
CA GLN A 15 -3.50 -8.40 -3.76
C GLN A 15 -3.15 -9.70 -3.02
N PHE A 16 -2.59 -10.66 -3.74
CA PHE A 16 -2.13 -11.94 -3.23
C PHE A 16 -0.62 -12.07 -3.43
N PHE A 17 0.05 -12.49 -2.35
CA PHE A 17 1.49 -12.69 -2.29
C PHE A 17 1.79 -14.17 -2.15
N TYR A 18 2.79 -14.63 -2.89
CA TYR A 18 3.18 -16.03 -2.96
C TYR A 18 4.68 -16.14 -2.71
N ASP A 19 5.12 -17.23 -2.11
CA ASP A 19 6.54 -17.57 -1.99
C ASP A 19 7.12 -18.06 -3.33
N SER A 20 8.40 -18.42 -3.34
CA SER A 20 9.09 -18.93 -4.54
C SER A 20 8.55 -20.28 -5.03
N LYS A 21 7.80 -21.00 -4.19
CA LYS A 21 7.17 -22.30 -4.52
C LYS A 21 5.72 -22.14 -5.01
N GLY A 22 5.18 -20.91 -5.01
CA GLY A 22 3.80 -20.63 -5.39
C GLY A 22 2.79 -20.79 -4.25
N THR A 23 3.23 -21.00 -3.01
CA THR A 23 2.35 -21.04 -1.84
C THR A 23 1.88 -19.63 -1.51
N GLN A 24 0.58 -19.43 -1.34
CA GLN A 24 0.07 -18.13 -0.91
C GLN A 24 0.47 -17.87 0.55
N ILE A 25 1.16 -16.76 0.79
CA ILE A 25 1.68 -16.40 2.13
C ILE A 25 0.89 -15.24 2.76
N LYS A 26 0.41 -14.30 1.94
CA LYS A 26 -0.30 -13.12 2.42
C LYS A 26 -1.37 -12.67 1.44
N LYS A 27 -2.41 -12.02 1.95
CA LYS A 27 -3.38 -11.25 1.16
C LYS A 27 -3.45 -9.82 1.69
N CYS A 28 -3.66 -8.86 0.80
CA CYS A 28 -3.88 -7.46 1.14
C CYS A 28 -5.22 -7.01 0.55
N LEU A 29 -6.05 -6.36 1.36
CA LEU A 29 -7.29 -5.71 0.93
C LEU A 29 -7.08 -4.20 0.96
N TYR A 30 -7.52 -3.55 -0.11
CA TYR A 30 -7.47 -2.11 -0.28
C TYR A 30 -8.88 -1.54 -0.09
N GLY A 31 -9.01 -0.63 0.87
CA GLY A 31 -10.29 -0.02 1.23
C GLY A 31 -10.17 1.47 1.43
N SER A 32 -11.30 2.08 1.77
CA SER A 32 -11.42 3.52 2.08
C SER A 32 -10.75 4.40 1.04
N VAL A 33 -11.12 4.23 -0.23
CA VAL A 33 -10.60 5.08 -1.31
C VAL A 33 -10.99 6.53 -1.05
N ARG A 34 -10.01 7.43 -1.00
CA ARG A 34 -10.18 8.86 -0.70
C ARG A 34 -9.38 9.70 -1.69
N ALA A 35 -9.81 10.94 -1.86
CA ALA A 35 -9.07 11.95 -2.60
C ALA A 35 -8.05 12.65 -1.68
N PHE A 36 -6.86 12.90 -2.20
CA PHE A 36 -5.76 13.58 -1.55
C PHE A 36 -5.23 14.67 -2.49
N GLY A 37 -5.93 15.79 -2.56
CA GLY A 37 -5.75 16.79 -3.61
C GLY A 37 -6.21 16.24 -4.96
N ALA A 38 -5.33 16.25 -5.96
CA ALA A 38 -5.64 15.79 -7.32
C ALA A 38 -5.57 14.26 -7.52
N VAL A 39 -5.20 13.49 -6.49
CA VAL A 39 -5.04 12.03 -6.60
C VAL A 39 -6.02 11.26 -5.73
N THR A 40 -6.60 10.21 -6.27
CA THR A 40 -7.46 9.27 -5.54
C THR A 40 -6.71 7.97 -5.27
N ARG A 41 -6.69 7.51 -4.03
CA ARG A 41 -5.96 6.31 -3.58
C ARG A 41 -6.68 5.60 -2.42
N PRO A 42 -6.47 4.30 -2.20
CA PRO A 42 -6.91 3.61 -0.98
C PRO A 42 -6.23 4.20 0.25
N ALA A 43 -7.00 4.53 1.29
CA ALA A 43 -6.48 5.08 2.55
C ALA A 43 -6.42 4.05 3.68
N HIS A 44 -6.91 2.82 3.45
CA HIS A 44 -6.86 1.74 4.42
C HIS A 44 -6.42 0.46 3.73
N LEU A 45 -5.32 -0.12 4.21
CA LEU A 45 -4.80 -1.39 3.73
C LEU A 45 -4.82 -2.38 4.89
N VAL A 46 -5.36 -3.55 4.64
CA VAL A 46 -5.39 -4.66 5.59
C VAL A 46 -4.60 -5.80 5.01
N MET A 47 -3.44 -6.10 5.60
CA MET A 47 -2.63 -7.25 5.23
C MET A 47 -2.83 -8.37 6.23
N GLU A 48 -3.06 -9.57 5.74
CA GLU A 48 -3.22 -10.78 6.55
C GLU A 48 -2.23 -11.83 6.06
N ASN A 49 -1.46 -12.39 6.99
CA ASN A 49 -0.66 -13.58 6.75
C ASN A 49 -1.58 -14.80 6.81
N VAL A 50 -1.79 -15.48 5.68
CA VAL A 50 -2.78 -16.55 5.57
C VAL A 50 -2.33 -17.85 6.27
N LEU A 51 -1.04 -17.98 6.58
CA LEU A 51 -0.49 -19.15 7.28
C LEU A 51 -0.65 -19.02 8.81
N THR A 52 -0.60 -17.80 9.33
CA THR A 52 -0.57 -17.53 10.79
C THR A 52 -1.83 -16.84 11.30
N GLY A 53 -2.66 -16.30 10.40
CA GLY A 53 -3.82 -15.45 10.73
C GLY A 53 -3.44 -14.05 11.23
N GLN A 54 -2.16 -13.72 11.37
CA GLN A 54 -1.74 -12.39 11.83
C GLN A 54 -2.14 -11.30 10.84
N ARG A 55 -2.60 -10.17 11.38
CA ARG A 55 -3.11 -9.04 10.62
C ARG A 55 -2.35 -7.77 10.96
N SER A 56 -2.06 -6.97 9.93
CA SER A 56 -1.51 -5.63 10.07
C SER A 56 -2.37 -4.65 9.27
N GLU A 57 -2.53 -3.45 9.81
CA GLU A 57 -3.30 -2.40 9.16
C GLU A 57 -2.44 -1.17 8.93
N LEU A 58 -2.56 -0.59 7.74
CA LEU A 58 -2.02 0.71 7.42
C LEU A 58 -3.19 1.67 7.14
N LYS A 59 -3.26 2.75 7.91
CA LYS A 59 -4.24 3.83 7.71
C LYS A 59 -3.50 5.10 7.32
N ILE A 60 -3.88 5.66 6.19
CA ILE A 60 -3.36 6.94 5.70
C ILE A 60 -4.30 8.02 6.22
N LEU A 61 -3.80 8.82 7.17
CA LEU A 61 -4.57 9.90 7.79
C LEU A 61 -4.46 11.20 6.99
N ASP A 62 -3.26 11.50 6.51
CA ASP A 62 -2.95 12.68 5.69
C ASP A 62 -1.97 12.29 4.59
N PHE A 63 -2.15 12.87 3.41
CA PHE A 63 -1.29 12.65 2.25
C PHE A 63 -1.19 13.93 1.43
N LYS A 64 0.00 14.53 1.41
CA LYS A 64 0.27 15.78 0.72
C LYS A 64 1.02 15.50 -0.59
N THR A 65 0.48 16.00 -1.68
CA THR A 65 1.10 15.94 -3.01
C THR A 65 1.76 17.27 -3.38
N GLY A 66 2.69 17.25 -4.33
CA GLY A 66 3.32 18.46 -4.86
C GLY A 66 4.33 19.14 -3.92
N GLN A 67 4.70 18.50 -2.80
CA GLN A 67 5.77 19.02 -1.96
C GLN A 67 7.12 18.85 -2.66
N LYS A 68 7.87 19.95 -2.79
CA LYS A 68 9.26 19.94 -3.28
C LYS A 68 10.18 19.48 -2.16
N ILE A 69 10.30 18.17 -1.99
CA ILE A 69 11.28 17.55 -1.09
C ILE A 69 12.62 17.54 -1.83
N LYS A 70 13.66 18.13 -1.24
CA LYS A 70 15.01 18.14 -1.84
C LYS A 70 15.56 16.72 -1.92
N ASP A 71 16.25 16.39 -3.02
CA ASP A 71 16.87 15.07 -3.22
C ASP A 71 17.84 14.69 -2.11
N SER A 72 18.51 15.68 -1.50
CA SER A 72 19.37 15.51 -0.32
C SER A 72 18.63 14.96 0.90
N ARG A 73 17.29 14.83 0.87
CA ARG A 73 16.51 14.14 1.91
C ARG A 73 16.56 12.62 1.77
N PHE A 74 16.85 12.10 0.58
CA PHE A 74 16.86 10.68 0.26
C PHE A 74 18.29 10.13 0.15
N VAL A 75 19.17 10.51 1.09
CA VAL A 75 20.53 9.97 1.21
C VAL A 75 20.69 9.23 2.54
N VAL A 76 21.58 8.24 2.59
CA VAL A 76 21.81 7.39 3.77
C VAL A 76 22.09 8.22 5.03
N ASP A 77 22.89 9.28 4.87
CA ASP A 77 23.26 10.19 5.97
C ASP A 77 22.06 10.92 6.60
N ASN A 78 20.90 10.88 5.95
CA ASN A 78 19.67 11.55 6.36
C ASN A 78 18.61 10.58 6.92
N LEU A 79 18.98 9.33 7.24
CA LEU A 79 18.08 8.30 7.81
C LEU A 79 17.93 8.33 9.34
N GLY A 80 18.65 9.21 10.06
CA GLY A 80 18.70 9.13 11.52
C GLY A 80 19.19 10.38 12.27
N LYS A 81 18.86 11.58 11.78
CA LYS A 81 18.96 12.80 12.60
C LYS A 81 17.59 13.17 13.13
#